data_AF-A0A7V5E7J1-F1
#
_entry.id   AF-A0A7V5E7J1-F1
#
_cell.length_a   1.000
_cell.length_b   1.000
_cell.length_c   1.000
_cell.angle_alpha   90.00
_cell.angle_beta   90.00
_cell.angle_gamma   90.00
#
_symmetry.space_group_name_H-M   'P 1'
#
loop_
_entity.id
_entity.type
_entity.pdbx_description
1 polymer ?
#
loop_
_entity_poly.entity_id
_entity_poly.type
_entity_poly.pdbx_seq_one_letter_code
_entity_poly.pdbx_strand_id
1 'polypeptide(L)' 'ARPSDAIAIALRVNSPIFVDEKVIAKSRDVDLGSKMEDLDDIKKEKLKEFLENLSPEDFGKYKM' A
#
# COMPACT_ATOMS: atom_id res chain seq x y z
N ALA A 1 -3.41 -17.73 5.99
CA ALA A 1 -4.14 -16.48 5.68
C ALA A 1 -3.56 -15.90 4.40
N ARG A 2 -4.39 -15.36 3.50
CA ARG A 2 -3.85 -14.60 2.36
C ARG A 2 -3.29 -13.27 2.88
N PRO A 3 -2.21 -12.72 2.28
CA PRO A 3 -1.64 -11.45 2.73
C PRO A 3 -2.65 -10.29 2.78
N SER A 4 -3.59 -10.24 1.83
CA SER A 4 -4.66 -9.24 1.78
C SER A 4 -5.53 -9.23 3.04
N ASP A 5 -5.93 -10.41 3.52
CA ASP A 5 -6.83 -10.54 4.66
C ASP A 5 -6.11 -10.16 5.97
N ALA A 6 -4.84 -10.52 6.08
CA ALA A 6 -4.00 -10.19 7.24
C ALA A 6 -3.79 -8.67 7.37
N ILE A 7 -3.53 -7.98 6.27
CA ILE A 7 -3.39 -6.52 6.24
C ILE A 7 -4.71 -5.85 6.62
N ALA A 8 -5.84 -6.29 6.02
CA ALA A 8 -7.15 -5.70 6.30
C ALA A 8 -7.54 -5.83 7.77
N ILE A 9 -7.27 -6.98 8.39
CA ILE A 9 -7.51 -7.20 9.81
C ILE A 9 -6.59 -6.30 10.65
N ALA A 10 -5.29 -6.28 10.36
CA ALA A 10 -4.32 -5.48 11.11
C ALA A 10 -4.68 -3.99 11.13
N LEU A 11 -5.11 -3.43 9.99
CA LEU A 11 -5.58 -2.05 9.90
C LEU A 11 -6.84 -1.81 10.77
N ARG A 12 -7.81 -2.73 10.72
CA ARG A 12 -9.08 -2.58 11.47
C ARG A 12 -8.86 -2.60 12.99
N VAL A 13 -7.90 -3.38 13.47
CA VAL A 13 -7.58 -3.49 14.90
C VAL A 13 -6.41 -2.61 15.33
N ASN A 14 -5.88 -1.78 14.42
CA ASN A 14 -4.70 -0.95 14.63
C ASN A 14 -3.48 -1.73 15.17
N SER A 15 -3.27 -2.94 14.64
CA SER A 15 -2.15 -3.82 15.00
C SER A 15 -0.89 -3.47 14.19
N PRO A 16 0.31 -3.56 14.78
CA PRO A 16 1.55 -3.44 14.03
C PRO A 16 1.65 -4.52 12.95
N ILE A 17 2.24 -4.16 11.81
CA ILE A 17 2.50 -5.04 10.68
C ILE A 17 4.01 -5.27 10.58
N PHE A 18 4.43 -6.54 10.55
CA PHE A 18 5.83 -6.93 10.39
C PHE A 18 6.02 -7.66 9.07
N VAL A 19 7.18 -7.44 8.45
CA VAL A 19 7.54 -8.02 7.14
C VAL A 19 8.93 -8.63 7.25
N ASP A 20 9.11 -9.81 6.68
CA ASP A 20 10.41 -10.48 6.60
C ASP A 20 11.34 -9.71 5.63
N GLU A 21 12.60 -9.53 6.00
CA GLU A 21 13.60 -8.82 5.20
C GLU A 21 13.73 -9.38 3.77
N LYS A 22 13.53 -10.69 3.59
CA LYS A 22 13.57 -11.33 2.26
C LYS A 22 12.46 -10.84 1.34
N VAL A 23 11.32 -10.43 1.89
CA VAL A 23 10.21 -9.87 1.13
C VAL A 23 10.57 -8.46 0.67
N ILE A 24 11.17 -7.65 1.56
CA ILE A 24 11.67 -6.31 1.23
C ILE A 24 12.74 -6.37 0.14
N ALA A 25 13.69 -7.29 0.25
CA ALA A 25 14.75 -7.47 -0.74
C ALA A 25 14.18 -7.81 -2.13
N LYS A 26 13.14 -8.66 -2.18
CA LYS A 26 12.48 -9.07 -3.44
C LYS A 26 11.51 -8.01 -3.99
N SER A 27 10.94 -7.16 -3.14
CA SER A 27 9.99 -6.13 -3.56
C SER A 27 10.66 -4.87 -4.08
N ARG A 28 11.94 -4.62 -3.73
CA ARG A 28 12.70 -3.42 -4.18
C ARG A 28 12.94 -3.40 -5.70
N ASP A 29 12.99 -4.54 -6.36
CA ASP A 29 13.13 -4.64 -7.82
C ASP A 29 11.83 -4.39 -8.58
N VAL A 30 10.69 -4.38 -7.89
CA VAL A 30 9.40 -3.99 -8.47
C VAL A 30 9.25 -2.48 -8.34
N ASP A 31 9.94 -1.76 -9.23
CA ASP A 31 9.61 -0.41 -9.70
C ASP A 31 9.76 0.78 -8.72
N LEU A 32 10.53 0.65 -7.62
CA LEU A 32 10.80 1.77 -6.70
C LEU A 32 12.27 2.23 -6.60
N GLY A 33 13.22 1.50 -7.20
CA GLY A 33 14.65 1.63 -6.89
C GLY A 33 15.49 2.66 -7.67
N SER A 34 15.00 3.27 -8.76
CA SER A 34 15.90 3.99 -9.69
C SER A 34 15.88 5.53 -9.64
N LYS A 35 15.10 6.17 -8.75
CA LYS A 35 14.97 7.65 -8.68
C LYS A 35 14.57 8.13 -7.29
N MET A 36 15.47 7.97 -6.32
CA MET A 36 15.11 7.96 -4.88
C MET A 36 15.21 9.31 -4.15
N GLU A 37 15.47 10.43 -4.82
CA GLU A 37 15.64 11.72 -4.10
C GLU A 37 14.61 12.81 -4.49
N ASP A 38 14.09 12.82 -5.73
CA ASP A 38 13.12 13.84 -6.18
C ASP A 38 11.66 13.32 -6.34
N LEU A 39 11.43 12.01 -6.18
CA LEU A 39 10.12 11.40 -6.46
C LEU A 39 9.26 11.13 -5.23
N ASP A 40 9.76 11.26 -4.00
CA ASP A 40 8.96 10.92 -2.81
C ASP A 40 7.81 11.90 -2.59
N ASP A 41 8.04 13.20 -2.85
CA ASP A 41 6.97 14.20 -2.79
C ASP A 41 6.01 14.05 -3.98
N ILE A 42 6.53 13.80 -5.19
CA ILE A 42 5.72 13.55 -6.39
C ILE A 42 4.89 12.26 -6.26
N LYS A 43 5.42 11.21 -5.62
CA LYS A 43 4.71 9.95 -5.37
C LYS A 43 3.67 10.11 -4.28
N LYS A 44 3.95 10.87 -3.20
CA LYS A 44 2.94 11.18 -2.19
C LYS A 44 1.80 12.00 -2.77
N GLU A 45 2.10 13.02 -3.58
CA GLU A 45 1.07 13.82 -4.25
C GLU A 45 0.25 12.99 -5.24
N LYS A 46 0.90 12.18 -6.08
CA LYS A 46 0.17 11.29 -7.01
C LYS A 46 -0.63 10.21 -6.31
N LEU A 47 -0.12 9.65 -5.21
CA LEU A 47 -0.85 8.69 -4.40
C LEU A 47 -2.03 9.35 -3.71
N LYS A 48 -1.86 10.59 -3.22
CA LYS A 48 -2.93 11.40 -2.62
C LYS A 48 -4.01 11.74 -3.64
N GLU A 49 -3.65 12.24 -4.82
CA GLU A 49 -4.59 12.49 -5.92
C GLU A 49 -5.32 11.20 -6.34
N PHE A 50 -4.62 10.08 -6.42
CA PHE A 50 -5.24 8.80 -6.72
C PHE A 50 -6.30 8.46 -5.67
N LEU A 51 -5.94 8.51 -4.38
CA LEU A 51 -6.85 8.23 -3.27
C LEU A 51 -8.03 9.22 -3.17
N GLU A 52 -7.82 10.49 -3.49
CA GLU A 52 -8.88 11.52 -3.52
C GLU A 52 -9.86 11.33 -4.68
N ASN A 53 -9.40 10.75 -5.80
CA ASN A 53 -10.22 10.47 -6.97
C ASN A 53 -10.85 9.06 -6.97
N LEU A 54 -10.58 8.21 -5.96
CA LEU A 54 -11.27 6.93 -5.83
C LEU A 54 -12.74 7.18 -5.45
N SER A 55 -13.66 6.62 -6.21
CA SER A 55 -15.07 6.64 -5.87
C SER A 55 -15.37 5.67 -4.72
N PRO A 56 -16.42 5.89 -3.91
CA PRO A 56 -16.85 4.94 -2.87
C PRO A 56 -17.08 3.51 -3.37
N GLU A 57 -17.35 3.34 -4.66
CA GLU A 57 -17.56 2.06 -5.33
C GLU A 57 -16.24 1.32 -5.62
N ASP A 58 -15.14 2.05 -5.80
CA ASP A 58 -13.78 1.54 -6.04
C ASP A 58 -13.09 1.05 -4.76
N PHE A 59 -13.53 1.53 -3.59
CA PHE A 59 -13.10 0.99 -2.29
C PHE A 59 -13.61 -0.44 -2.02
N GLY A 60 -14.37 -1.01 -2.96
CA GLY A 60 -14.95 -2.34 -2.89
C GLY A 60 -16.31 -2.30 -2.23
N LYS A 61 -17.30 -2.88 -2.91
CA LYS A 61 -18.62 -3.16 -2.33
C LYS A 61 -18.46 -4.19 -1.22
N TYR A 62 -18.20 -3.74 0.00
CA TYR A 62 -18.36 -4.57 1.19
C TYR A 62 -19.87 -4.76 1.41
N LYS A 63 -20.45 -5.72 0.70
CA LYS A 63 -21.79 -6.23 1.00
C LYS A 63 -21.61 -7.19 2.17
N MET A 64 -22.10 -6.77 3.34
CA MET A 64 -22.28 -7.63 4.51
C MET A 64 -23.23 -8.78 4.16
#